data_AF-D0WBS7-F1
#
_entry.id   AF-D0WBS7-F1
#
_cell.length_a   1.000
_cell.length_b   1.000
_cell.length_c   1.000
_cell.angle_alpha   90.00
_cell.angle_beta   90.00
_cell.angle_gamma   90.00
#
_symmetry.space_group_name_H-M   'P 1'
#
loop_
_entity.id
_entity.type
_entity.pdbx_description
1 polymer ?
#
loop_
_entity_poly.entity_id
_entity_poly.type
_entity_poly.pdbx_seq_one_letter_code
_entity_poly.pdbx_strand_id
1 'polypeptide(L)'
;MSHQTLLEINKGNVGLYLEKDLLHSTIQEMKKLMVEFNNVQHAISERTGKVIYVNARCFRYTCGTNLGRKGVGATVIAELLDHSDIQNVKVYTENTADTVQYIDRVMGAEMGKLADAFSGRIISSLNEGERGNDPTSFITNNGSDTVGACSTNKFCISSYENCYLCRKFRPLLDGPHQQILDKLY
;
A
#
# COMPACT_ATOMS: atom_id res chain seq x y z
N MET A 1 -29.36 5.09 20.24
CA MET A 1 -28.60 6.30 20.65
C MET A 1 -28.73 7.31 19.53
N SER A 2 -29.50 8.37 19.74
CA SER A 2 -29.82 9.36 18.69
C SER A 2 -28.55 10.07 18.23
N HIS A 3 -28.24 9.97 16.94
CA HIS A 3 -27.21 10.78 16.31
C HIS A 3 -27.66 12.24 16.32
N GLN A 4 -27.22 13.01 17.32
CA GLN A 4 -27.35 14.46 17.26
C GLN A 4 -26.48 14.99 16.11
N THR A 5 -27.06 15.80 15.24
CA THR A 5 -26.34 16.43 14.13
C THR A 5 -25.32 17.44 14.66
N LEU A 6 -24.22 17.70 13.95
CA LEU A 6 -23.20 18.70 14.35
C LEU A 6 -23.81 20.08 14.65
N LEU A 7 -24.95 20.40 14.02
CA LEU A 7 -25.75 21.60 14.31
C LEU A 7 -26.34 21.60 15.73
N GLU A 8 -26.76 20.45 16.26
CA GLU A 8 -27.31 20.34 17.62
C GLU A 8 -26.24 20.50 18.70
N ILE A 9 -24.99 20.13 18.40
CA ILE A 9 -23.84 20.34 19.31
C ILE A 9 -23.51 21.85 19.46
N ASN A 10 -23.85 22.67 18.45
CA ASN A 10 -23.47 24.09 18.40
C ASN A 10 -24.63 25.09 18.49
N LYS A 11 -25.87 24.62 18.65
CA LYS A 11 -27.09 25.48 18.75
C LYS A 11 -26.98 26.56 19.83
N GLY A 12 -26.28 26.28 20.94
CA GLY A 12 -26.10 27.24 22.04
C GLY A 12 -25.17 28.43 21.74
N ASN A 13 -24.34 28.34 20.69
CA ASN A 13 -23.31 29.35 20.38
C ASN A 13 -23.64 30.20 19.14
N VAL A 14 -24.80 29.98 18.51
CA VAL A 14 -25.20 30.69 17.28
C VAL A 14 -25.22 32.21 17.50
N GLY A 15 -25.73 32.68 18.63
CA GLY A 15 -25.71 34.12 18.98
C GLY A 15 -24.28 34.69 19.03
N LEU A 16 -23.34 33.95 19.63
CA LEU A 16 -21.94 34.36 19.74
C LEU A 16 -21.23 34.39 18.38
N TYR A 17 -21.63 33.51 17.45
CA TYR A 17 -21.11 33.49 16.07
C TYR A 17 -21.72 34.56 15.18
N LEU A 18 -22.93 35.05 15.50
CA LEU A 18 -23.59 36.15 14.79
C LEU A 18 -23.14 37.52 15.30
N GLU A 19 -22.80 37.63 16.59
CA GLU A 19 -22.22 38.85 17.19
C GLU A 19 -20.82 39.16 16.65
N LYS A 20 -20.09 38.14 16.19
CA LYS A 20 -18.79 38.28 15.53
C LYS A 20 -18.97 38.10 14.04
N ASP A 21 -18.17 38.78 13.23
CA ASP A 21 -18.22 38.61 11.77
C ASP A 21 -17.51 37.32 11.29
N LEU A 22 -17.58 36.27 12.10
CA LEU A 22 -16.89 35.00 11.89
C LEU A 22 -17.46 34.27 10.66
N LEU A 23 -18.78 34.37 10.45
CA LEU A 23 -19.47 33.74 9.31
C LEU A 23 -19.23 34.49 7.99
N HIS A 24 -18.77 35.75 8.03
CA HIS A 24 -18.37 36.54 6.84
C HIS A 24 -16.88 36.83 6.80
N SER A 25 -16.07 36.08 7.55
CA SER A 25 -14.62 36.26 7.58
C SER A 25 -14.03 36.13 6.18
N THR A 26 -13.11 37.05 5.86
CA THR A 26 -12.44 37.06 4.58
C THR A 26 -11.50 35.86 4.43
N ILE A 27 -11.16 35.52 3.19
CA ILE A 27 -10.17 34.47 2.91
C ILE A 27 -8.82 34.80 3.56
N GLN A 28 -8.46 36.08 3.71
CA GLN A 28 -7.21 36.49 4.35
C GLN A 28 -7.20 36.17 5.85
N GLU A 29 -8.30 36.44 6.56
CA GLU A 29 -8.45 36.10 7.98
C GLU A 29 -8.43 34.58 8.18
N MET A 30 -9.14 33.83 7.33
CA MET A 30 -9.15 32.36 7.39
C MET A 30 -7.76 31.77 7.12
N LYS A 31 -6.98 32.36 6.21
CA LYS A 31 -5.58 31.97 5.98
C LYS A 31 -4.72 32.21 7.22
N LYS A 32 -4.88 33.36 7.88
CA LYS A 32 -4.15 33.68 9.11
C LYS A 32 -4.46 32.65 10.20
N LEU A 33 -5.75 32.36 10.42
CA LEU A 33 -6.18 31.35 11.38
C LEU A 33 -5.63 29.96 11.05
N MET A 34 -5.58 29.60 9.76
CA MET A 34 -4.99 28.32 9.32
C MET A 34 -3.49 28.23 9.61
N VAL A 35 -2.74 29.32 9.46
CA VAL A 35 -1.32 29.37 9.83
C VAL A 35 -1.15 29.24 11.33
N GLU A 36 -1.93 29.97 12.12
CA GLU A 36 -1.92 29.87 13.59
C GLU A 36 -2.25 28.45 14.04
N PHE A 37 -3.27 27.82 13.46
CA PHE A 37 -3.61 26.42 13.71
C PHE A 37 -2.45 25.48 13.40
N ASN A 38 -1.77 25.67 12.26
CA ASN A 38 -0.62 24.84 11.89
C ASN A 38 0.57 24.98 12.85
N ASN A 39 0.71 26.11 13.52
CA ASN A 39 1.79 26.33 14.49
C ASN A 39 1.53 25.65 15.84
N VAL A 40 0.26 25.40 16.18
CA VAL A 40 -0.15 24.80 17.48
C VAL A 40 -0.45 23.31 17.39
N GLN A 41 -0.82 22.81 16.21
CA GLN A 41 -1.03 21.38 15.99
C GLN A 41 0.32 20.65 15.86
N HIS A 42 0.37 19.42 16.37
CA HIS A 42 1.59 18.60 16.39
C HIS A 42 1.36 17.19 15.80
N ALA A 43 0.39 17.05 14.88
CA ALA A 43 0.06 15.76 14.30
C ALA A 43 1.20 15.28 13.37
N ILE A 44 1.69 14.06 13.54
CA ILE A 44 2.81 13.49 12.76
C ILE A 44 2.28 12.55 11.68
N SER A 45 2.83 12.64 10.47
CA SER A 45 2.51 11.72 9.37
C SER A 45 3.23 10.38 9.54
N GLU A 46 2.50 9.27 9.54
CA GLU A 46 3.08 7.91 9.56
C GLU A 46 3.97 7.63 8.33
N ARG A 47 3.62 8.20 7.16
CA ARG A 47 4.34 7.98 5.91
C ARG A 47 5.66 8.74 5.84
N THR A 48 5.74 9.94 6.42
CA THR A 48 6.90 10.84 6.25
C THR A 48 7.65 11.16 7.54
N GLY A 49 7.08 10.85 8.71
CA GLY A 49 7.65 11.15 10.02
C GLY A 49 7.68 12.64 10.39
N LYS A 50 7.07 13.53 9.58
CA LYS A 50 7.06 14.98 9.81
C LYS A 50 5.70 15.48 10.31
N VAL A 51 5.68 16.65 10.94
CA VAL A 51 4.43 17.36 11.29
C VAL A 51 3.62 17.62 10.02
N ILE A 52 2.33 17.30 10.06
CA ILE A 52 1.42 17.42 8.92
C ILE A 52 1.08 18.88 8.72
N TYR A 53 1.30 19.43 7.53
CA TYR A 53 0.75 20.74 7.19
C TYR A 53 -0.73 20.61 6.81
N VAL A 54 -1.61 21.15 7.64
CA VAL A 54 -3.07 21.09 7.49
C VAL A 54 -3.58 22.28 6.68
N ASN A 55 -4.51 22.05 5.77
CA ASN A 55 -5.19 23.10 5.03
C ASN A 55 -6.70 22.82 4.96
N ALA A 56 -7.48 23.78 4.42
CA ALA A 56 -8.92 23.64 4.27
C ALA A 56 -9.35 22.39 3.50
N ARG A 57 -8.57 21.98 2.48
CA ARG A 57 -8.82 20.76 1.72
C ARG A 57 -8.67 19.52 2.60
N CYS A 58 -7.65 19.46 3.46
CA CYS A 58 -7.49 18.36 4.42
C CYS A 58 -8.71 18.23 5.35
N PHE A 59 -9.25 19.33 5.87
CA PHE A 59 -10.45 19.29 6.69
C PHE A 59 -11.66 18.73 5.93
N ARG A 60 -11.91 19.22 4.70
CA ARG A 60 -13.00 18.71 3.86
C ARG A 60 -12.86 17.21 3.58
N TYR A 61 -11.65 16.77 3.21
CA TYR A 61 -11.37 15.35 2.96
C TYR A 61 -11.56 14.50 4.21
N THR A 62 -10.97 14.89 5.34
CA THR A 62 -11.11 14.17 6.61
C THR A 62 -12.56 14.07 7.04
N CYS A 63 -13.35 15.14 6.88
CA CYS A 63 -14.79 15.11 7.15
C CYS A 63 -15.50 14.09 6.25
N GLY A 64 -15.33 14.19 4.93
CA GLY A 64 -15.96 13.27 3.98
C GLY A 64 -15.56 11.81 4.20
N THR A 65 -14.27 11.53 4.42
CA THR A 65 -13.77 10.18 4.68
C THR A 65 -14.27 9.64 6.01
N ASN A 66 -14.38 10.45 7.05
CA ASN A 66 -14.95 10.02 8.33
C ASN A 66 -16.45 9.71 8.23
N LEU A 67 -17.21 10.49 7.45
CA LEU A 67 -18.62 10.21 7.17
C LEU A 67 -18.77 8.91 6.36
N GLY A 68 -17.92 8.70 5.35
CA GLY A 68 -17.86 7.45 4.58
C GLY A 68 -17.57 6.23 5.46
N ARG A 69 -16.58 6.33 6.36
CA ARG A 69 -16.24 5.28 7.34
C ARG A 69 -17.40 4.95 8.29
N LYS A 70 -18.25 5.93 8.61
CA LYS A 70 -19.46 5.72 9.42
C LYS A 70 -20.62 5.12 8.62
N GLY A 71 -20.45 4.84 7.33
CA GLY A 71 -21.50 4.29 6.46
C GLY A 71 -22.60 5.30 6.11
N VAL A 72 -22.32 6.60 6.21
CA VAL A 72 -23.29 7.65 5.87
C VAL A 72 -23.54 7.62 4.36
N GLY A 73 -24.81 7.71 3.95
CA GLY A 73 -25.20 7.69 2.55
C GLY A 73 -24.64 8.86 1.74
N ALA A 74 -24.38 8.64 0.45
CA ALA A 74 -23.70 9.62 -0.40
C ALA A 74 -24.42 10.97 -0.51
N THR A 75 -25.76 10.97 -0.50
CA THR A 75 -26.58 12.20 -0.51
C THR A 75 -26.36 13.06 0.73
N VAL A 76 -26.32 12.44 1.92
CA VAL A 76 -26.07 13.13 3.19
C VAL A 76 -24.63 13.66 3.24
N ILE A 77 -23.66 12.91 2.71
CA ILE A 77 -22.28 13.39 2.60
C ILE A 77 -22.19 14.59 1.65
N ALA A 78 -22.87 14.55 0.50
CA ALA A 78 -22.93 15.67 -0.43
C ALA A 78 -23.49 16.93 0.23
N GLU A 79 -24.61 16.79 0.95
CA GLU A 79 -25.24 17.88 1.69
C GLU A 79 -24.33 18.47 2.77
N LEU A 80 -23.71 17.62 3.62
CA LEU A 80 -22.81 18.08 4.70
C LEU A 80 -21.53 18.74 4.18
N LEU A 81 -21.10 18.40 2.98
CA LEU A 81 -19.95 19.01 2.34
C LEU A 81 -20.35 20.16 1.42
N ASP A 82 -21.63 20.52 1.30
CA ASP A 82 -22.10 21.57 0.39
C ASP A 82 -21.69 21.31 -1.07
N HIS A 83 -21.90 20.07 -1.53
CA HIS A 83 -21.79 19.71 -2.95
C HIS A 83 -23.15 19.85 -3.63
N SER A 84 -23.16 20.32 -4.88
CA SER A 84 -24.38 20.40 -5.68
C SER A 84 -24.91 19.04 -6.14
N ASP A 85 -24.05 18.01 -6.19
CA ASP A 85 -24.39 16.65 -6.59
C ASP A 85 -23.57 15.59 -5.81
N ILE A 86 -23.84 14.31 -6.09
CA ILE A 86 -23.16 13.18 -5.45
C ILE A 86 -21.93 12.68 -6.21
N GLN A 87 -21.63 13.20 -7.41
CA GLN A 87 -20.61 12.63 -8.31
C GLN A 87 -19.21 12.64 -7.68
N ASN A 88 -18.95 13.63 -6.84
CA ASN A 88 -17.66 13.84 -6.18
C ASN A 88 -17.56 13.21 -4.79
N VAL A 89 -18.64 12.62 -4.25
CA VAL A 89 -18.62 11.99 -2.92
C VAL A 89 -17.69 10.78 -2.88
N LYS A 90 -17.59 10.07 -4.00
CA LYS A 90 -16.73 8.89 -4.16
C LYS A 90 -15.25 9.17 -3.86
N VAL A 91 -14.79 10.39 -4.13
CA VAL A 91 -13.41 10.85 -3.86
C VAL A 91 -13.03 10.72 -2.38
N TYR A 92 -14.01 10.79 -1.48
CA TYR A 92 -13.78 10.68 -0.04
C TYR A 92 -14.02 9.27 0.51
N THR A 93 -14.76 8.43 -0.23
CA THR A 93 -15.36 7.18 0.29
C THR A 93 -14.79 5.92 -0.36
N GLU A 94 -14.20 5.99 -1.56
CA GLU A 94 -13.65 4.82 -2.27
C GLU A 94 -12.32 4.31 -1.69
N ASN A 95 -11.53 5.16 -1.03
CA ASN A 95 -10.22 4.79 -0.48
C ASN A 95 -10.25 4.69 1.05
N THR A 96 -11.00 3.71 1.57
CA THR A 96 -11.03 3.40 3.00
C THR A 96 -9.98 2.36 3.35
N ALA A 97 -9.48 2.41 4.59
CA ALA A 97 -8.55 1.40 5.11
C ALA A 97 -9.13 -0.02 5.00
N ASP A 98 -10.44 -0.16 5.18
CA ASP A 98 -11.16 -1.42 5.02
C ASP A 98 -11.10 -1.93 3.56
N THR A 99 -11.17 -1.02 2.59
CA THR A 99 -11.01 -1.37 1.16
C THR A 99 -9.58 -1.84 0.87
N VAL A 100 -8.57 -1.23 1.50
CA VAL A 100 -7.16 -1.67 1.35
C VAL A 100 -6.96 -3.07 1.92
N GLN A 101 -7.52 -3.38 3.10
CA GLN A 101 -7.45 -4.74 3.66
C GLN A 101 -8.16 -5.77 2.77
N TYR A 102 -9.28 -5.38 2.16
CA TYR A 102 -9.99 -6.23 1.21
C TYR A 102 -9.13 -6.47 -0.05
N ILE A 103 -8.49 -5.44 -0.61
CA ILE A 103 -7.59 -5.57 -1.76
C ILE A 103 -6.40 -6.46 -1.43
N ASP A 104 -5.73 -6.23 -0.30
CA ASP A 104 -4.57 -7.04 0.13
C ASP A 104 -4.97 -8.50 0.34
N ARG A 105 -6.12 -8.74 0.99
CA ARG A 105 -6.69 -10.09 1.16
C ARG A 105 -6.96 -10.79 -0.18
N VAL A 106 -7.41 -10.06 -1.19
CA VAL A 106 -7.79 -10.62 -2.50
C VAL A 106 -6.58 -10.75 -3.44
N MET A 107 -5.60 -9.84 -3.38
CA MET A 107 -4.50 -9.70 -4.36
C MET A 107 -3.11 -10.07 -3.81
N GLY A 108 -2.90 -10.01 -2.50
CA GLY A 108 -1.59 -10.15 -1.88
C GLY A 108 -0.92 -11.49 -2.16
N ALA A 109 -1.71 -12.56 -2.24
CA ALA A 109 -1.21 -13.91 -2.56
C ALA A 109 -0.65 -14.05 -3.99
N GLU A 110 -1.21 -13.33 -4.98
CA GLU A 110 -0.75 -13.38 -6.37
C GLU A 110 0.43 -12.43 -6.62
N MET A 111 0.42 -11.25 -5.99
CA MET A 111 1.59 -10.37 -5.98
C MET A 111 2.77 -11.02 -5.23
N GLY A 112 2.51 -11.82 -4.21
CA GLY A 112 3.52 -12.60 -3.49
C GLY A 112 4.21 -13.68 -4.34
N LYS A 113 3.52 -14.28 -5.32
CA LYS A 113 4.11 -15.28 -6.23
C LYS A 113 4.93 -14.66 -7.35
N LEU A 114 4.48 -13.52 -7.88
CA LEU A 114 5.29 -12.71 -8.77
C LEU A 114 6.50 -12.19 -8.01
N ALA A 115 6.32 -11.73 -6.77
CA ALA A 115 7.42 -11.47 -5.87
C ALA A 115 8.31 -12.73 -5.74
N ASP A 116 7.86 -13.93 -5.41
CA ASP A 116 8.70 -15.14 -5.27
C ASP A 116 9.31 -15.72 -6.56
N ALA A 117 8.79 -15.35 -7.74
CA ALA A 117 9.37 -15.73 -9.03
C ALA A 117 10.37 -14.68 -9.54
N PHE A 118 10.15 -13.40 -9.22
CA PHE A 118 11.08 -12.29 -9.44
C PHE A 118 12.20 -12.26 -8.39
N SER A 119 11.83 -12.26 -7.11
CA SER A 119 12.65 -12.72 -6.00
C SER A 119 12.59 -14.21 -6.03
N GLY A 120 13.02 -14.78 -7.17
CA GLY A 120 13.04 -16.19 -7.37
C GLY A 120 13.29 -16.82 -6.03
N ARG A 121 12.73 -17.99 -5.88
CA ARG A 121 13.57 -19.03 -5.38
C ARG A 121 14.93 -19.08 -6.13
N ILE A 122 15.58 -17.99 -6.59
CA ILE A 122 16.76 -17.66 -7.36
C ILE A 122 17.76 -17.32 -6.27
N ILE A 123 18.91 -17.92 -6.39
CA ILE A 123 19.99 -17.67 -5.47
C ILE A 123 21.07 -16.95 -6.25
N SER A 124 21.71 -16.01 -5.60
CA SER A 124 22.83 -15.27 -6.16
C SER A 124 24.10 -16.14 -6.08
N SER A 125 24.18 -16.95 -5.03
CA SER A 125 25.29 -17.86 -4.77
C SER A 125 24.76 -19.21 -4.33
N LEU A 126 25.51 -20.26 -4.62
CA LEU A 126 25.13 -21.62 -4.25
C LEU A 126 24.96 -21.77 -2.74
N ASN A 127 25.65 -20.93 -1.95
CA ASN A 127 25.63 -20.90 -0.50
C ASN A 127 24.31 -20.38 0.13
N GLU A 128 23.56 -19.55 -0.61
CA GLU A 128 22.23 -19.06 -0.20
C GLU A 128 21.13 -20.11 -0.39
N GLY A 129 21.45 -21.14 -1.19
CA GLY A 129 20.66 -22.35 -1.19
C GLY A 129 20.63 -22.93 0.22
N GLU A 130 19.49 -23.52 0.57
CA GLU A 130 19.27 -24.19 1.86
C GLU A 130 20.34 -25.27 2.18
N ARG A 131 21.19 -25.63 1.21
CA ARG A 131 22.28 -26.62 1.29
C ARG A 131 23.62 -26.13 0.74
N GLY A 132 23.88 -24.84 0.89
CA GLY A 132 25.06 -24.17 0.37
C GLY A 132 26.42 -24.82 0.57
N ASN A 133 26.63 -25.40 1.74
CA ASN A 133 27.91 -26.01 2.11
C ASN A 133 28.10 -27.44 1.57
N ASP A 134 27.12 -27.97 0.84
CA ASP A 134 27.17 -29.33 0.31
C ASP A 134 27.36 -29.29 -1.22
N PRO A 135 28.55 -29.65 -1.74
CA PRO A 135 28.85 -29.63 -3.17
C PRO A 135 27.94 -30.54 -4.00
N THR A 136 27.33 -31.57 -3.37
CA THR A 136 26.38 -32.46 -4.05
C THR A 136 25.05 -31.79 -4.38
N SER A 137 24.79 -30.61 -3.83
CA SER A 137 23.59 -29.82 -4.11
C SER A 137 23.71 -29.00 -5.39
N PHE A 138 24.90 -28.86 -5.96
CA PHE A 138 25.15 -27.99 -7.11
C PHE A 138 24.78 -28.69 -8.41
N ILE A 139 24.06 -27.97 -9.27
CA ILE A 139 23.59 -28.48 -10.56
C ILE A 139 24.47 -27.85 -11.64
N THR A 140 25.24 -28.66 -12.36
CA THR A 140 26.18 -28.20 -13.39
C THR A 140 25.78 -28.68 -14.78
N ASN A 141 26.06 -27.87 -15.80
CA ASN A 141 25.91 -28.25 -17.20
C ASN A 141 27.10 -29.14 -17.61
N ASN A 142 26.91 -30.47 -17.57
CA ASN A 142 27.92 -31.48 -17.94
C ASN A 142 29.33 -31.24 -17.34
N GLY A 143 29.40 -30.66 -16.13
CA GLY A 143 30.64 -30.49 -15.37
C GLY A 143 31.44 -29.21 -15.60
N SER A 144 31.05 -28.31 -16.51
CA SER A 144 31.78 -27.05 -16.73
C SER A 144 31.23 -25.89 -15.89
N ASP A 145 29.93 -25.60 -16.02
CA ASP A 145 29.33 -24.38 -15.49
C ASP A 145 28.14 -24.67 -14.57
N THR A 146 28.07 -23.97 -13.43
CA THR A 146 27.00 -24.19 -12.45
C THR A 146 25.78 -23.34 -12.75
N VAL A 147 24.63 -24.01 -12.77
CA VAL A 147 23.36 -23.48 -13.24
C VAL A 147 22.48 -23.01 -12.07
N GLY A 148 22.68 -23.60 -10.90
CA GLY A 148 21.96 -23.30 -9.67
C GLY A 148 22.17 -24.40 -8.64
N ALA A 149 21.52 -24.25 -7.50
CA ALA A 149 21.58 -25.23 -6.43
C ALA A 149 20.24 -25.90 -6.22
N CYS A 150 20.30 -27.14 -5.78
CA CYS A 150 19.15 -27.89 -5.30
C CYS A 150 19.02 -27.65 -3.79
N SER A 151 17.85 -27.21 -3.36
CA SER A 151 17.62 -26.92 -1.95
C SER A 151 17.50 -28.18 -1.05
N THR A 152 17.61 -29.42 -1.57
CA THR A 152 17.32 -30.68 -0.82
C THR A 152 18.28 -31.85 -1.10
N ASN A 153 18.52 -32.76 -0.12
CA ASN A 153 19.49 -33.88 -0.14
C ASN A 153 18.96 -35.25 -0.63
N LYS A 154 17.98 -35.28 -1.55
CA LYS A 154 17.48 -36.53 -2.13
C LYS A 154 18.05 -36.72 -3.53
N PHE A 155 18.42 -37.95 -3.85
CA PHE A 155 19.00 -38.30 -5.15
C PHE A 155 18.00 -37.99 -6.28
N CYS A 156 18.39 -37.14 -7.23
CA CYS A 156 17.62 -36.81 -8.43
C CYS A 156 18.34 -37.42 -9.66
N ILE A 157 17.64 -38.20 -10.48
CA ILE A 157 18.22 -38.93 -11.64
C ILE A 157 17.93 -38.16 -12.94
N SER A 158 18.11 -36.83 -12.93
CA SER A 158 17.66 -35.97 -14.04
C SER A 158 18.75 -34.99 -14.47
N SER A 159 18.93 -34.81 -15.78
CA SER A 159 19.86 -33.84 -16.39
C SER A 159 19.57 -32.40 -15.97
N TYR A 160 20.58 -31.53 -15.99
CA TYR A 160 20.52 -30.14 -15.49
C TYR A 160 19.47 -29.25 -16.19
N GLU A 161 19.13 -29.51 -17.45
CA GLU A 161 18.10 -28.78 -18.22
C GLU A 161 16.72 -28.94 -17.56
N ASN A 162 16.50 -30.11 -16.95
CA ASN A 162 15.27 -30.40 -16.23
C ASN A 162 15.14 -29.59 -14.92
N CYS A 163 16.19 -28.90 -14.46
CA CYS A 163 16.15 -28.12 -13.21
C CYS A 163 15.53 -26.73 -13.36
N TYR A 164 15.53 -26.11 -14.54
CA TYR A 164 14.85 -24.82 -14.78
C TYR A 164 13.34 -24.88 -14.58
N LEU A 165 12.81 -26.08 -14.68
CA LEU A 165 11.41 -26.39 -14.45
C LEU A 165 11.14 -26.72 -12.96
N CYS A 166 12.16 -26.79 -12.10
CA CYS A 166 12.06 -27.23 -10.69
C CYS A 166 11.98 -26.04 -9.71
N ARG A 167 11.09 -26.08 -8.70
CA ARG A 167 10.90 -24.97 -7.72
C ARG A 167 11.89 -24.95 -6.55
N LYS A 168 12.56 -26.07 -6.34
CA LYS A 168 13.68 -26.22 -5.38
C LYS A 168 15.00 -25.96 -6.06
N PHE A 169 14.94 -25.86 -7.40
CA PHE A 169 15.97 -25.18 -8.10
C PHE A 169 16.01 -23.80 -7.51
N ARG A 170 17.21 -23.49 -7.15
CA ARG A 170 17.61 -22.17 -6.84
C ARG A 170 18.39 -21.76 -8.07
N PRO A 171 17.72 -21.23 -9.12
CA PRO A 171 18.42 -20.78 -10.30
C PRO A 171 19.52 -19.86 -9.83
N LEU A 172 20.76 -20.16 -10.21
CA LEU A 172 21.83 -19.22 -9.96
C LEU A 172 21.51 -17.99 -10.81
N LEU A 173 21.41 -16.80 -10.25
CA LEU A 173 21.03 -15.61 -11.02
C LEU A 173 21.87 -15.46 -12.30
N ASP A 174 23.20 -15.68 -12.20
CA ASP A 174 24.18 -15.60 -13.30
C ASP A 174 24.52 -16.95 -13.94
N GLY A 175 23.67 -17.96 -13.74
CA GLY A 175 23.84 -19.24 -14.39
C GLY A 175 23.79 -19.09 -15.93
N PRO A 176 24.38 -20.02 -16.68
CA PRO A 176 24.40 -20.00 -18.15
C PRO A 176 23.02 -20.36 -18.76
N HIS A 177 21.95 -19.68 -18.31
CA HIS A 177 20.56 -19.94 -18.66
C HIS A 177 20.29 -19.74 -20.14
N GLN A 178 20.92 -18.73 -20.73
CA GLN A 178 20.79 -18.47 -22.16
C GLN A 178 21.45 -19.57 -23.00
N GLN A 179 22.62 -20.06 -22.61
CA GLN A 179 23.30 -21.16 -23.33
C GLN A 179 22.53 -22.47 -23.27
N ILE A 180 21.77 -22.67 -22.18
CA ILE A 180 20.89 -23.82 -22.03
C ILE A 180 19.64 -23.65 -22.89
N LEU A 181 19.08 -22.43 -22.94
CA LEU A 181 17.97 -22.11 -23.83
C LEU A 181 18.37 -22.28 -25.31
N ASP A 182 19.55 -21.80 -25.71
CA ASP A 182 20.05 -21.86 -27.08
C ASP A 182 20.43 -23.29 -27.51
N LYS A 183 20.68 -24.21 -26.57
CA LYS A 183 20.93 -25.64 -26.87
C LYS A 183 19.65 -26.45 -27.11
N LEU A 184 18.52 -25.94 -26.63
CA LEU A 184 17.21 -26.60 -26.74
C LEU A 184 16.51 -26.30 -28.07
N TYR A 185 16.99 -25.30 -28.82
CA TYR A 185 16.48 -24.83 -30.11
C TYR A 185 17.56 -24.93 -31.18
#